data_AF-A0A2G9P6Z1-F1
#
_entry.id   AF-A0A2G9P6Z1-F1
#
_cell.length_a   1.000
_cell.length_b   1.000
_cell.length_c   1.000
_cell.angle_alpha   90.00
_cell.angle_beta   90.00
_cell.angle_gamma   90.00
#
_symmetry.space_group_name_H-M   'P 1'
#
loop_
_entity.id
_entity.type
_entity.pdbx_description
1 polymer ?
#
loop_
_entity_poly.entity_id
_entity_poly.type
_entity_poly.pdbx_seq_one_letter_code
_entity_poly.pdbx_strand_id
1 'polypeptide(L)'
;MIGRKAQGTTEYLIILAVIIVIALVVVGVMGWVPGLSGGITEQQSRAYWQSTAPFSIVEYKFDAGATTAQLEIQNISANKLILTDVKIDGVTDNITDVAFNAGERKLVSLTATQTCGTAGAGFDYNVSFTYNSKNVTGLVQMGDKGLIGKCV
;
A
#
# COMPACT_ATOMS: atom_id res chain seq x y z
N MET A 1 -65.05 40.89 -0.07
CA MET A 1 -63.69 40.80 0.51
C MET A 1 -63.22 39.35 0.43
N ILE A 2 -62.65 38.95 -0.70
CA ILE A 2 -62.04 37.62 -0.90
C ILE A 2 -60.62 37.88 -1.37
N GLY A 3 -59.64 37.32 -0.68
CA GLY A 3 -58.25 37.37 -1.13
C GLY A 3 -57.28 37.61 0.01
N ARG A 4 -57.07 36.62 0.88
CA ARG A 4 -55.93 36.57 1.82
C ARG A 4 -55.75 35.20 2.50
N LYS A 5 -55.97 34.08 1.79
CA LYS A 5 -55.75 32.73 2.35
C LYS A 5 -54.92 31.77 1.48
N ALA A 6 -54.26 32.25 0.43
CA ALA A 6 -53.47 31.40 -0.48
C ALA A 6 -51.99 31.79 -0.63
N GLN A 7 -51.49 32.79 0.13
CA GLN A 7 -50.13 33.32 -0.07
C GLN A 7 -49.03 32.54 0.68
N GLY A 8 -49.39 31.76 1.71
CA GLY A 8 -48.38 31.02 2.50
C GLY A 8 -47.89 29.74 1.82
N THR A 9 -48.75 29.02 1.09
CA THR A 9 -48.40 27.73 0.46
C THR A 9 -47.37 27.86 -0.65
N THR A 10 -47.38 28.97 -1.40
CA THR A 10 -46.37 29.22 -2.44
C THR A 10 -44.99 29.53 -1.88
N GLU A 11 -44.90 30.19 -0.72
CA GLU A 11 -43.61 30.52 -0.08
C GLU A 11 -42.91 29.25 0.44
N TYR A 12 -43.65 28.33 1.08
CA TYR A 12 -43.08 27.06 1.55
C TYR A 12 -42.61 26.15 0.42
N LEU A 13 -43.32 26.12 -0.71
CA LEU A 13 -42.92 25.31 -1.87
C LEU A 13 -41.61 25.81 -2.49
N ILE A 14 -41.41 27.13 -2.53
CA ILE A 14 -40.16 27.73 -3.04
C ILE A 14 -38.99 27.41 -2.11
N ILE A 15 -39.17 27.58 -0.80
CA ILE A 15 -38.11 27.30 0.19
C ILE A 15 -37.72 25.81 0.15
N LEU A 16 -38.70 24.91 0.06
CA LEU A 16 -38.46 23.47 -0.01
C LEU A 16 -37.68 23.09 -1.28
N ALA A 17 -38.01 23.68 -2.43
CA ALA A 17 -37.28 23.44 -3.67
C ALA A 17 -35.81 23.89 -3.58
N VAL A 18 -35.55 25.06 -2.98
CA VAL A 18 -34.19 25.56 -2.77
C VAL A 18 -33.38 24.63 -1.86
N ILE A 19 -33.97 24.14 -0.77
CA ILE A 19 -33.32 23.20 0.14
C ILE A 19 -32.94 21.90 -0.59
N ILE A 20 -33.82 21.37 -1.43
CA ILE A 20 -33.54 20.16 -2.22
C ILE A 20 -32.39 20.40 -3.19
N VAL A 21 -32.36 21.54 -3.88
CA VAL A 21 -31.26 21.88 -4.80
C VAL A 21 -29.93 21.95 -4.05
N ILE A 22 -29.89 22.60 -2.88
CA ILE A 22 -28.67 22.68 -2.06
C ILE A 22 -28.24 21.28 -1.61
N ALA A 23 -29.16 20.44 -1.15
CA ALA A 23 -28.85 19.08 -0.72
C ALA A 23 -28.26 18.24 -1.87
N LEU A 24 -28.80 18.37 -3.08
CA LEU A 24 -28.27 17.68 -4.27
C LEU A 24 -26.88 18.17 -4.67
N VAL A 25 -26.60 19.47 -4.54
CA VAL A 25 -25.26 20.03 -4.79
C VAL A 25 -24.26 19.49 -3.77
N VAL A 26 -24.61 19.46 -2.48
CA VAL A 26 -23.74 18.92 -1.43
C VAL A 26 -23.43 17.44 -1.67
N VAL A 27 -24.43 16.63 -1.98
CA VAL A 27 -24.23 15.20 -2.31
C VAL A 27 -23.41 15.03 -3.58
N GLY A 28 -23.63 15.86 -4.60
CA GLY A 28 -22.85 15.85 -5.84
C GLY A 28 -21.37 16.19 -5.64
N VAL A 29 -21.07 17.13 -4.73
CA VAL A 29 -19.69 17.51 -4.39
C VAL A 29 -19.04 16.46 -3.48
N MET A 30 -19.78 15.88 -2.53
CA MET A 30 -19.26 14.85 -1.63
C MET A 30 -19.07 13.48 -2.32
N GLY A 31 -19.86 13.19 -3.35
CA GLY A 31 -19.76 11.95 -4.14
C GLY A 31 -18.54 11.90 -5.07
N TRP A 32 -17.87 13.03 -5.33
CA TRP A 32 -16.73 13.12 -6.24
C TRP A 32 -15.40 13.28 -5.48
N VAL A 33 -15.01 12.28 -4.69
CA VAL A 33 -13.59 12.08 -4.34
C VAL A 33 -13.14 10.66 -4.73
N PRO A 34 -13.17 10.30 -6.03
CA PRO A 34 -12.55 9.06 -6.48
C PRO A 34 -11.05 9.30 -6.63
N GLY A 35 -10.23 8.74 -5.73
CA GLY A 35 -8.81 8.49 -6.02
C GLY A 35 -7.77 8.96 -5.01
N LEU A 36 -8.16 9.62 -3.91
CA LEU A 36 -7.19 10.08 -2.90
C LEU A 36 -6.72 9.00 -1.91
N SER A 37 -7.41 7.85 -1.81
CA SER A 37 -7.03 6.81 -0.84
C SER A 37 -5.84 5.96 -1.28
N GLY A 38 -5.75 5.58 -2.57
CA GLY A 38 -4.74 4.61 -3.03
C GLY A 38 -3.29 5.13 -3.00
N GLY A 39 -3.06 6.41 -3.30
CA GLY A 39 -1.72 7.00 -3.24
C GLY A 39 -1.23 7.25 -1.81
N ILE A 40 -2.14 7.60 -0.90
CA ILE A 40 -1.82 7.78 0.52
C ILE A 40 -1.38 6.46 1.13
N THR A 41 -2.04 5.35 0.79
CA THR A 41 -1.67 4.02 1.30
C THR A 41 -0.32 3.54 0.78
N GLU A 42 0.03 3.85 -0.48
CA GLU A 42 1.34 3.49 -1.04
C GLU A 42 2.47 4.26 -0.33
N GLN A 43 2.34 5.58 -0.17
CA GLN A 43 3.37 6.40 0.48
C GLN A 43 3.58 5.99 1.95
N GLN A 44 2.50 5.66 2.66
CA GLN A 44 2.57 5.16 4.03
C GLN A 44 3.26 3.79 4.12
N SER A 45 2.92 2.87 3.21
CA SER A 45 3.58 1.56 3.12
C SER A 45 5.07 1.72 2.83
N ARG A 46 5.44 2.55 1.85
CA ARG A 46 6.84 2.83 1.50
C ARG A 46 7.61 3.42 2.68
N ALA A 47 7.07 4.42 3.37
CA ALA A 47 7.71 5.03 4.53
C ALA A 47 7.88 4.03 5.69
N TYR A 48 6.90 3.15 5.92
CA TYR A 48 7.01 2.08 6.90
C TYR A 48 8.19 1.15 6.57
N TRP A 49 8.21 0.61 5.35
CA TRP A 49 9.22 -0.36 4.94
C TRP A 49 10.64 0.23 4.86
N GLN A 50 10.77 1.53 4.57
CA GLN A 50 12.06 2.24 4.58
C GLN A 50 12.65 2.44 5.99
N SER A 51 11.82 2.30 7.03
CA SER A 51 12.23 2.45 8.44
C SER A 51 12.22 1.16 9.23
N THR A 52 11.77 0.05 8.63
CA THR A 52 11.64 -1.24 9.31
C THR A 52 13.02 -1.87 9.52
N ALA A 53 13.24 -2.40 10.72
CA ALA A 53 14.46 -3.10 11.10
C ALA A 53 14.21 -4.61 11.26
N PRO A 54 15.22 -5.46 11.06
CA PRO A 54 16.57 -5.11 10.61
C PRO A 54 16.75 -4.88 9.10
N PHE A 55 15.84 -5.40 8.26
CA PHE A 55 15.84 -5.15 6.82
C PHE A 55 14.80 -4.12 6.43
N SER A 56 15.25 -3.11 5.70
CA SER A 56 14.42 -2.07 5.10
C SER A 56 14.26 -2.33 3.61
N ILE A 57 13.07 -2.13 3.06
CA ILE A 57 12.83 -2.17 1.61
C ILE A 57 12.87 -0.71 1.10
N VAL A 58 13.90 -0.38 0.33
CA VAL A 58 14.13 0.97 -0.19
C VAL A 58 13.25 1.23 -1.41
N GLU A 59 13.30 0.29 -2.36
CA GLU A 59 12.54 0.28 -3.60
C GLU A 59 12.09 -1.14 -3.92
N TYR A 60 11.02 -1.26 -4.71
CA TYR A 60 10.49 -2.54 -5.13
C TYR A 60 9.78 -2.45 -6.48
N LYS A 61 9.82 -3.55 -7.22
CA LYS A 61 9.20 -3.69 -8.54
C LYS A 61 8.59 -5.08 -8.65
N PHE A 62 7.35 -5.15 -9.13
CA PHE A 62 6.67 -6.39 -9.47
C PHE A 62 6.26 -6.34 -10.94
N ASP A 63 6.74 -7.30 -11.73
CA ASP A 63 6.44 -7.34 -13.17
C ASP A 63 4.99 -7.83 -13.38
N ALA A 64 4.23 -7.11 -14.20
CA ALA A 64 2.85 -7.42 -14.48
C ALA A 64 2.67 -8.80 -15.13
N GLY A 65 1.77 -9.62 -14.58
CA GLY A 65 1.50 -10.98 -15.05
C GLY A 65 2.63 -11.99 -14.81
N ALA A 66 3.70 -11.60 -14.10
CA ALA A 66 4.80 -12.48 -13.75
C ALA A 66 4.80 -12.83 -12.26
N THR A 67 5.57 -13.86 -11.90
CA THR A 67 5.88 -14.27 -10.52
C THR A 67 7.26 -13.77 -10.09
N THR A 68 7.78 -12.74 -10.77
CA THR A 68 9.08 -12.14 -10.50
C THR A 68 8.91 -10.79 -9.84
N ALA A 69 9.78 -10.51 -8.88
CA ALA A 69 9.88 -9.22 -8.24
C ALA A 69 11.34 -8.84 -8.02
N GLN A 70 11.61 -7.54 -7.89
CA GLN A 70 12.91 -7.02 -7.51
C GLN A 70 12.73 -6.14 -6.29
N LEU A 71 13.48 -6.42 -5.22
CA LEU A 71 13.47 -5.63 -3.99
C LEU A 71 14.86 -5.05 -3.78
N GLU A 72 14.99 -3.73 -3.65
CA GLU A 72 16.20 -3.12 -3.13
C GLU A 72 16.12 -3.12 -1.60
N ILE A 73 16.90 -4.01 -0.99
CA ILE A 73 16.88 -4.24 0.46
C ILE A 73 18.13 -3.61 1.08
N GLN A 74 17.95 -2.97 2.24
CA GLN A 74 19.02 -2.43 3.06
C GLN A 74 19.07 -3.14 4.42
N ASN A 75 20.25 -3.52 4.88
CA ASN A 75 20.45 -3.87 6.28
C ASN A 75 20.69 -2.59 7.10
N ILE A 76 19.74 -2.21 7.96
CA ILE A 76 19.87 -1.03 8.83
C ILE A 76 20.38 -1.37 10.23
N SER A 77 20.68 -2.64 10.50
CA SER A 77 21.32 -3.10 11.73
C SER A 77 22.83 -2.82 11.72
N ALA A 78 23.42 -2.78 12.91
CA ALA A 78 24.87 -2.68 13.10
C ALA A 78 25.61 -4.00 12.82
N ASN A 79 24.88 -5.13 12.75
CA ASN A 79 25.46 -6.44 12.55
C ASN A 79 25.36 -6.90 11.10
N LYS A 80 26.29 -7.76 10.68
CA LYS A 80 26.17 -8.50 9.42
C LYS A 80 24.98 -9.48 9.52
N LEU A 81 24.12 -9.46 8.51
CA LEU A 81 22.98 -10.36 8.38
C LEU A 81 23.09 -11.16 7.09
N ILE A 82 22.48 -12.34 7.05
CA ILE A 82 22.41 -13.18 5.85
C ILE A 82 20.93 -13.46 5.60
N LEU A 83 20.39 -12.91 4.52
CA LEU A 83 19.02 -13.15 4.10
C LEU A 83 18.94 -14.52 3.42
N THR A 84 18.04 -15.39 3.90
CA THR A 84 17.88 -16.77 3.39
C THR A 84 16.60 -16.92 2.61
N ASP A 85 15.50 -16.30 3.07
CA ASP A 85 14.19 -16.45 2.44
C ASP A 85 13.44 -15.13 2.44
N VAL A 86 12.68 -14.92 1.37
CA VAL A 86 11.69 -13.85 1.28
C VAL A 86 10.35 -14.48 1.02
N LYS A 87 9.37 -14.16 1.86
CA LYS A 87 8.00 -14.65 1.69
C LYS A 87 7.08 -13.49 1.39
N ILE A 88 6.34 -13.59 0.28
CA ILE A 88 5.39 -12.59 -0.19
C ILE A 88 4.02 -13.26 -0.31
N ASP A 89 3.08 -12.78 0.50
CA ASP A 89 1.68 -13.23 0.57
C ASP A 89 1.49 -14.75 0.65
N GLY A 90 2.31 -15.42 1.46
CA GLY A 90 2.24 -16.87 1.62
C GLY A 90 3.23 -17.65 0.74
N VAL A 91 3.71 -17.07 -0.35
CA VAL A 91 4.67 -17.71 -1.28
C VAL A 91 6.09 -17.42 -0.82
N THR A 92 6.87 -18.47 -0.57
CA THR A 92 8.28 -18.34 -0.17
C THR A 92 9.19 -18.50 -1.38
N ASP A 93 10.09 -17.54 -1.56
CA ASP A 93 11.25 -17.68 -2.42
C ASP A 93 12.49 -17.98 -1.56
N ASN A 94 13.09 -19.15 -1.79
CA ASN A 94 14.30 -19.59 -1.10
C ASN A 94 15.47 -18.98 -1.88
N ILE A 95 15.89 -17.79 -1.48
CA ILE A 95 16.98 -17.11 -2.15
C ILE A 95 18.31 -17.77 -1.77
N THR A 96 19.30 -17.71 -2.66
CA THR A 96 20.66 -18.09 -2.27
C THR A 96 21.15 -17.10 -1.21
N ASP A 97 21.66 -17.59 -0.08
CA ASP A 97 22.16 -16.79 1.04
C ASP A 97 22.82 -15.47 0.61
N VAL A 98 22.12 -14.36 0.84
CA VAL A 98 22.61 -13.02 0.50
C VAL A 98 23.13 -12.36 1.77
N ALA A 99 24.45 -12.21 1.86
CA ALA A 99 25.07 -11.50 2.97
C ALA A 99 24.95 -9.97 2.81
N PHE A 100 24.54 -9.29 3.88
CA PHE A 100 24.50 -7.84 3.99
C PHE A 100 25.39 -7.38 5.15
N ASN A 101 26.39 -6.55 4.87
CA ASN A 101 27.12 -5.80 5.88
C ASN A 101 26.20 -4.70 6.49
N ALA A 102 26.63 -4.11 7.60
CA ALA A 102 25.90 -3.02 8.23
C ALA A 102 25.74 -1.84 7.26
N GLY A 103 24.50 -1.38 7.05
CA GLY A 103 24.17 -0.28 6.14
C GLY A 103 24.14 -0.65 4.65
N GLU A 104 24.55 -1.87 4.26
CA GLU A 104 24.67 -2.27 2.85
C GLU A 104 23.30 -2.40 2.18
N ARG A 105 23.22 -1.96 0.91
CA ARG A 105 22.05 -2.09 0.03
C ARG A 105 22.34 -3.08 -1.09
N LYS A 106 21.38 -3.95 -1.40
CA LYS A 106 21.45 -4.86 -2.56
C LYS A 106 20.09 -5.01 -3.21
N LEU A 107 20.14 -5.19 -4.53
CA LEU A 107 18.99 -5.64 -5.31
C LEU A 107 18.87 -7.16 -5.17
N VAL A 108 17.74 -7.63 -4.64
CA VAL A 108 17.38 -9.03 -4.52
C VAL A 108 16.28 -9.33 -5.54
N SER A 109 16.59 -10.20 -6.50
CA SER A 109 15.63 -10.69 -7.48
C SER A 109 14.92 -11.91 -6.94
N LEU A 110 13.59 -11.88 -6.97
CA LEU A 110 12.72 -12.97 -6.58
C LEU A 110 12.14 -13.64 -7.82
N THR A 111 12.11 -14.97 -7.82
CA THR A 111 11.64 -15.82 -8.92
C THR A 111 10.33 -16.54 -8.60
N ALA A 112 10.01 -16.67 -7.31
CA ALA A 112 8.79 -17.30 -6.81
C ALA A 112 7.99 -16.32 -5.93
N THR A 113 7.18 -15.46 -6.55
CA THR A 113 6.27 -14.57 -5.84
C THR A 113 4.81 -14.81 -6.23
N GLN A 114 3.88 -14.21 -5.48
CA GLN A 114 2.50 -14.03 -5.92
C GLN A 114 2.48 -13.33 -7.29
N THR A 115 1.63 -13.78 -8.20
CA THR A 115 1.48 -13.17 -9.53
C THR A 115 0.95 -11.74 -9.37
N CYS A 116 1.69 -10.75 -9.88
CA CYS A 116 1.18 -9.39 -9.97
C CYS A 116 0.11 -9.32 -11.06
N GLY A 117 -0.96 -8.55 -10.84
CA GLY A 117 -2.01 -8.34 -11.83
C GLY A 117 -1.53 -7.66 -13.12
N THR A 118 -2.46 -7.07 -13.87
CA THR A 118 -2.13 -6.31 -15.09
C THR A 118 -1.31 -5.06 -14.76
N ALA A 119 -0.55 -4.54 -15.73
CA ALA A 119 0.21 -3.30 -15.55
C ALA A 119 -0.69 -2.16 -15.02
N GLY A 120 -0.22 -1.47 -13.98
CA GLY A 120 -0.96 -0.42 -13.27
C GLY A 120 -1.95 -0.92 -12.21
N ALA A 121 -2.22 -2.23 -12.12
CA ALA A 121 -3.05 -2.79 -11.05
C ALA A 121 -2.35 -2.61 -9.70
N GLY A 122 -3.11 -2.19 -8.70
CA GLY A 122 -2.62 -2.10 -7.33
C GLY A 122 -2.45 -3.47 -6.69
N PHE A 123 -1.46 -3.62 -5.82
CA PHE A 123 -1.28 -4.78 -4.97
C PHE A 123 -1.08 -4.37 -3.50
N ASP A 124 -1.36 -5.30 -2.60
CA ASP A 124 -1.11 -5.21 -1.17
C ASP A 124 -0.65 -6.59 -0.68
N TYR A 125 0.65 -6.76 -0.46
CA TYR A 125 1.24 -8.06 -0.14
C TYR A 125 1.87 -8.08 1.24
N ASN A 126 1.60 -9.13 2.01
CA ASN A 126 2.30 -9.36 3.27
C ASN A 126 3.72 -9.83 3.00
N VAL A 127 4.73 -9.17 3.58
CA VAL A 127 6.14 -9.53 3.39
C VAL A 127 6.76 -9.98 4.70
N SER A 128 7.52 -11.07 4.66
CA SER A 128 8.39 -11.48 5.76
C SER A 128 9.75 -11.96 5.26
N PHE A 129 10.79 -11.66 6.02
CA PHE A 129 12.17 -12.08 5.77
C PHE A 129 12.58 -13.15 6.76
N THR A 130 13.21 -14.22 6.26
CA THR A 130 13.97 -15.15 7.11
C THR A 130 15.45 -14.86 6.92
N TYR A 131 16.18 -14.77 8.01
CA TYR A 131 17.59 -14.42 7.98
C TYR A 131 18.39 -15.01 9.14
N ASN A 132 19.70 -15.00 8.98
CA ASN A 132 20.65 -15.40 10.00
C ASN A 132 21.43 -14.18 10.49
N SER A 133 21.66 -14.13 11.79
CA SER A 133 22.65 -13.27 12.43
C SER A 133 23.92 -14.06 12.72
N LYS A 134 24.96 -13.41 13.28
CA LYS A 134 26.22 -14.09 13.65
C LYS A 134 26.02 -15.32 14.56
N ASN A 135 25.02 -15.28 15.44
CA ASN A 135 24.87 -16.29 16.51
C ASN A 135 23.54 -17.05 16.46
N VAL A 136 22.57 -16.59 15.67
CA VAL A 136 21.21 -17.15 15.64
C VAL A 136 20.78 -17.29 14.19
N THR A 137 20.33 -18.49 13.83
CA THR A 137 19.81 -18.83 12.51
C THR A 137 18.28 -18.86 12.50
N GLY A 138 17.67 -18.66 11.33
CA GLY A 138 16.23 -18.76 11.14
C GLY A 138 15.42 -17.68 11.86
N LEU A 139 16.01 -16.49 12.07
CA LEU A 139 15.27 -15.34 12.58
C LEU A 139 14.27 -14.88 11.53
N VAL A 140 13.09 -14.46 11.98
CA VAL A 140 12.02 -13.98 11.09
C VAL A 140 11.68 -12.53 11.43
N GLN A 141 11.62 -11.69 10.39
CA GLN A 141 11.07 -10.35 10.45
C GLN A 141 9.76 -10.34 9.66
N MET A 142 8.66 -9.95 10.29
CA MET A 142 7.37 -9.76 9.63
C MET A 142 7.02 -8.28 9.63
N GLY A 143 6.52 -7.77 8.51
CA GLY A 143 5.98 -6.41 8.45
C GLY A 143 4.59 -6.33 9.06
N ASP A 144 4.32 -5.26 9.80
CA ASP A 144 2.99 -4.89 10.34
C ASP A 144 2.10 -4.21 9.28
N LYS A 145 2.70 -3.79 8.17
CA LYS A 145 2.03 -3.21 7.00
C LYS A 145 2.35 -4.03 5.77
N GLY A 146 1.36 -4.25 4.92
CA GLY A 146 1.60 -4.82 3.60
C GLY A 146 2.46 -3.91 2.74
N LEU A 147 3.17 -4.50 1.79
CA LEU A 147 3.88 -3.82 0.73
C LEU A 147 2.86 -3.45 -0.35
N ILE A 148 2.56 -2.15 -0.46
CA ILE A 148 1.51 -1.64 -1.34
C ILE A 148 2.17 -0.96 -2.54
N GLY A 149 1.72 -1.26 -3.75
CA GLY A 149 2.25 -0.61 -4.95
C GLY A 149 1.44 -0.93 -6.19
N LYS A 150 2.06 -0.73 -7.37
CA LYS A 150 1.46 -1.06 -8.66
C LYS A 150 2.35 -2.02 -9.44
N CYS A 151 1.72 -2.95 -10.16
CA CYS A 151 2.42 -3.78 -11.13
C CYS A 151 2.93 -2.93 -12.28
N VAL A 152 4.13 -3.22 -12.79
CA VAL A 152 4.75 -2.49 -13.90
C VAL A 152 5.04 -3.35 -15.11
#